data_AF-A0A2V7L8F0-F1
#
_entry.id   AF-A0A2V7L8F0-F1
#
_cell.length_a   1.000
_cell.length_b   1.000
_cell.length_c   1.000
_cell.angle_alpha   90.00
_cell.angle_beta   90.00
_cell.angle_gamma   90.00
#
_symmetry.space_group_name_H-M   'P 1'
#
loop_
_entity.id
_entity.type
_entity.pdbx_description
1 polymer ?
#
loop_
_entity_poly.entity_id
_entity_poly.type
_entity_poly.pdbx_seq_one_letter_code
_entity_poly.pdbx_strand_id
1 'polypeptide(L)'
;IARAWAELMQRLGYTRYVAQGGDWGNAVSEVMALQQPPGLLAISTNMPAAVPPEIAQAMARGEAPPATLSADERRAWDQLDFFYKKGLGYANEMGLRPQTLYALADSPVGLAAWMIDHDARSEELIVRVFDGGSEGLSRDDILDNITLYWLTNTAVSSARLYWTTQQLGGKGGFFDARGVQLPVAVMAYPDEIYQAPQSWTVHAYPKLLRYTRLPKGTHFAAWEQPETFVTELRAGFQSLRSAQ
;
A
#
# COMPACT_ATOMS: atom_id res chain seq x y z
N ILE A 1 13.24 9.03 0.04
CA ILE A 1 13.24 7.60 -0.36
C ILE A 1 13.26 7.45 -1.88
N ALA A 2 12.25 7.91 -2.62
CA ALA A 2 12.20 7.81 -4.09
C ALA A 2 13.49 8.20 -4.84
N ARG A 3 14.09 9.36 -4.51
CA ARG A 3 15.39 9.77 -5.08
C ARG A 3 16.53 8.80 -4.79
N ALA A 4 16.54 8.19 -3.60
CA ALA A 4 17.56 7.21 -3.22
C ALA A 4 17.37 5.90 -3.98
N TRP A 5 16.13 5.49 -4.27
CA TRP A 5 15.86 4.33 -5.12
C TRP A 5 16.28 4.58 -6.58
N ALA A 6 16.02 5.78 -7.12
CA ALA A 6 16.52 6.14 -8.45
C ALA A 6 18.06 6.08 -8.53
N GLU A 7 18.76 6.64 -7.55
CA GLU A 7 20.22 6.55 -7.43
C GLU A 7 20.70 5.09 -7.31
N LEU A 8 20.00 4.26 -6.53
CA LEU A 8 20.31 2.83 -6.42
C LEU A 8 20.24 2.13 -7.77
N MET A 9 19.18 2.35 -8.55
CA MET A 9 19.03 1.74 -9.87
C MET A 9 20.13 2.20 -10.84
N GLN A 10 20.52 3.48 -10.78
CA GLN A 10 21.67 3.98 -11.52
C GLN A 10 22.97 3.27 -11.13
N ARG A 11 23.24 3.11 -9.83
CA ARG A 11 24.46 2.42 -9.34
C ARG A 11 24.50 0.94 -9.69
N LEU A 12 23.34 0.30 -9.80
CA LEU A 12 23.21 -1.09 -10.26
C LEU A 12 23.34 -1.22 -11.79
N GLY A 13 23.39 -0.11 -12.53
CA GLY A 13 23.50 -0.11 -13.99
C GLY A 13 22.19 -0.37 -14.73
N TYR A 14 21.04 -0.29 -14.06
CA TYR A 14 19.74 -0.48 -14.70
C TYR A 14 19.33 0.79 -15.46
N THR A 15 19.45 0.74 -16.78
CA THR A 15 19.03 1.83 -17.68
C THR A 15 17.57 1.73 -18.10
N ARG A 16 16.90 0.60 -17.81
CA ARG A 16 15.49 0.32 -18.07
C ARG A 16 14.96 -0.55 -16.93
N TYR A 17 13.98 -0.05 -16.18
CA TYR A 17 13.40 -0.77 -15.05
C TYR A 17 11.95 -0.34 -14.81
N VAL A 18 11.26 -1.12 -13.99
CA VAL A 18 9.92 -0.83 -13.46
C VAL A 18 10.01 -0.78 -11.94
N ALA A 19 9.09 -0.09 -11.29
CA ALA A 19 8.95 -0.10 -9.83
C ALA A 19 7.63 -0.76 -9.44
N GLN A 20 7.62 -1.47 -8.31
CA GLN A 20 6.41 -2.05 -7.74
C GLN A 20 6.33 -1.70 -6.26
N GLY A 21 5.12 -1.41 -5.77
CA GLY A 21 4.89 -1.33 -4.33
C GLY A 21 3.42 -1.32 -3.92
N GLY A 22 3.14 -1.89 -2.75
CA GLY A 22 1.95 -1.61 -1.93
C GLY A 22 2.34 -0.71 -0.75
N ASP A 23 1.37 -0.26 0.05
CA ASP A 23 1.61 0.56 1.24
C ASP A 23 2.58 1.75 1.01
N TRP A 24 3.53 2.01 1.91
CA TRP A 24 4.58 3.01 1.70
C TRP A 24 5.41 2.75 0.45
N GLY A 25 5.53 1.48 0.01
CA GLY A 25 6.14 1.14 -1.27
C GLY A 25 5.38 1.74 -2.46
N ASN A 26 4.05 1.78 -2.43
CA ASN A 26 3.25 2.49 -3.43
C ASN A 26 3.51 4.00 -3.36
N ALA A 27 3.44 4.58 -2.16
CA ALA A 27 3.69 6.01 -1.99
C ALA A 27 5.07 6.42 -2.54
N VAL A 28 6.10 5.61 -2.30
CA VAL A 28 7.45 5.82 -2.85
C VAL A 28 7.47 5.62 -4.37
N SER A 29 6.84 4.57 -4.89
CA SER A 29 6.81 4.26 -6.33
C SER A 29 6.07 5.34 -7.13
N GLU A 30 4.97 5.88 -6.62
CA GLU A 30 4.27 7.00 -7.25
C GLU A 30 5.10 8.29 -7.19
N VAL A 31 5.77 8.57 -6.08
CA VAL A 31 6.71 9.72 -6.02
C VAL A 31 7.85 9.54 -7.01
N MET A 32 8.36 8.32 -7.23
CA MET A 32 9.30 8.04 -8.32
C MET A 32 8.66 8.30 -9.69
N ALA A 33 7.43 7.86 -9.91
CA ALA A 33 6.74 8.07 -11.18
C ALA A 33 6.46 9.56 -11.48
N LEU A 34 6.23 10.38 -10.45
CA LEU A 34 6.13 11.83 -10.58
C LEU A 34 7.49 12.47 -10.89
N GLN A 35 8.57 11.96 -10.30
CA GLN A 35 9.94 12.43 -10.55
C GLN A 35 10.47 12.02 -11.93
N GLN A 36 9.93 10.95 -12.53
CA GLN A 36 10.34 10.37 -13.81
C GLN A 36 11.87 10.20 -13.93
N PRO A 37 12.53 9.51 -12.98
CA PRO A 37 13.96 9.29 -13.06
C PRO A 37 14.33 8.54 -14.35
N PRO A 38 15.51 8.80 -14.95
CA PRO A 38 15.95 8.12 -16.15
C PRO A 38 15.87 6.59 -15.99
N GLY A 39 15.28 5.92 -16.99
CA GLY A 39 15.16 4.46 -17.03
C GLY A 39 13.90 3.88 -16.37
N LEU A 40 13.14 4.64 -15.57
CA LEU A 40 11.85 4.16 -15.05
C LEU A 40 10.79 4.16 -16.16
N LEU A 41 10.36 2.96 -16.57
CA LEU A 41 9.42 2.77 -17.68
C LEU A 41 7.96 2.78 -17.26
N ALA A 42 7.66 2.24 -16.09
CA ALA A 42 6.30 2.06 -15.57
C ALA A 42 6.35 1.72 -14.08
N ILE A 43 5.20 1.83 -13.41
CA ILE A 43 5.02 1.32 -12.04
C ILE A 43 3.90 0.27 -11.97
N SER A 44 3.94 -0.58 -10.95
CA SER A 44 2.81 -1.43 -10.57
C SER A 44 2.47 -1.26 -9.09
N THR A 45 1.20 -1.33 -8.76
CA THR A 45 0.72 -1.16 -7.39
C THR A 45 -0.43 -2.10 -7.06
N ASN A 46 -0.46 -2.55 -5.81
CA ASN A 46 -1.59 -3.27 -5.21
C ASN A 46 -2.38 -2.42 -4.19
N MET A 47 -2.01 -1.15 -4.02
CA MET A 47 -2.68 -0.19 -3.13
C MET A 47 -2.62 1.20 -3.79
N PRO A 48 -3.31 1.39 -4.92
CA PRO A 48 -3.19 2.61 -5.73
C PRO A 48 -3.67 3.85 -4.95
N ALA A 49 -3.11 5.02 -5.25
CA ALA A 49 -3.73 6.29 -4.86
C ALA A 49 -4.71 6.71 -5.96
N ALA A 50 -5.95 6.23 -5.86
CA ALA A 50 -6.97 6.39 -6.89
C ALA A 50 -8.26 7.09 -6.41
N VAL A 51 -8.34 7.52 -5.15
CA VAL A 51 -9.56 8.14 -4.61
C VAL A 51 -9.81 9.49 -5.31
N PRO A 52 -11.00 9.70 -5.91
CA PRO A 52 -11.32 10.97 -6.54
C PRO A 52 -11.39 12.12 -5.53
N PRO A 53 -11.00 13.36 -5.89
CA PRO A 53 -11.01 14.50 -4.96
C PRO A 53 -12.36 14.77 -4.31
N GLU A 54 -13.46 14.62 -5.05
CA GLU A 54 -14.82 14.81 -4.56
C GLU A 54 -15.22 13.77 -3.50
N ILE A 55 -14.75 12.53 -3.66
CA ILE A 55 -14.97 11.44 -2.70
C ILE A 55 -14.14 11.69 -1.44
N ALA A 56 -12.86 12.01 -1.59
CA ALA A 56 -11.98 12.34 -0.46
C ALA A 56 -12.52 13.51 0.36
N GLN A 57 -13.00 14.56 -0.30
CA GLN A 57 -13.59 15.73 0.34
C GLN A 57 -14.91 15.41 1.06
N ALA A 58 -15.79 14.61 0.45
CA ALA A 58 -17.05 14.19 1.08
C ALA A 58 -16.78 13.38 2.36
N MET A 59 -15.84 12.43 2.32
CA MET A 59 -15.42 11.67 3.50
C MET A 59 -14.80 12.57 4.58
N ALA A 60 -13.93 13.51 4.21
CA ALA A 60 -13.33 14.45 5.16
C ALA A 60 -14.37 15.35 5.87
N ARG A 61 -15.50 15.62 5.20
CA ARG A 61 -16.64 16.36 5.79
C ARG A 61 -17.62 15.45 6.56
N GLY A 62 -17.40 14.14 6.59
CA GLY A 62 -18.30 13.19 7.24
C GLY A 62 -19.65 13.05 6.55
N GLU A 63 -19.71 13.28 5.23
CA GLU A 63 -20.93 13.17 4.44
C GLU A 63 -21.34 11.69 4.23
N ALA A 64 -22.59 11.48 3.83
CA ALA A 64 -23.06 10.17 3.40
C ALA A 64 -22.49 9.83 1.99
N PRO A 65 -22.35 8.53 1.64
CA PRO A 65 -21.93 8.13 0.31
C PRO A 65 -22.87 8.70 -0.76
N PRO A 66 -22.33 9.29 -1.85
CA PRO A 66 -23.16 9.73 -2.96
C PRO A 66 -24.05 8.61 -3.50
N ALA A 67 -25.33 8.91 -3.75
CA ALA A 67 -26.27 7.92 -4.29
C ALA A 67 -25.90 7.42 -5.71
N THR A 68 -25.01 8.15 -6.40
CA THR A 68 -24.52 7.83 -7.74
C THR A 68 -23.38 6.81 -7.76
N LEU A 69 -22.85 6.40 -6.60
CA LEU A 69 -21.80 5.40 -6.57
C LEU A 69 -22.32 4.06 -7.10
N SER A 70 -21.56 3.45 -8.01
CA SER A 70 -21.77 2.05 -8.39
C SER A 70 -21.54 1.12 -7.18
N ALA A 71 -21.94 -0.15 -7.29
CA ALA A 71 -21.73 -1.12 -6.21
C ALA A 71 -20.25 -1.25 -5.80
N ASP A 72 -19.34 -1.20 -6.77
CA ASP A 72 -17.90 -1.29 -6.52
C ASP A 72 -17.35 -0.06 -5.81
N GLU A 73 -17.78 1.13 -6.23
CA GLU A 73 -17.38 2.40 -5.61
C GLU A 73 -18.00 2.55 -4.22
N ARG A 74 -19.21 2.02 -4.03
CA ARG A 74 -19.84 1.93 -2.71
C ARG A 74 -19.06 1.01 -1.79
N ARG A 75 -18.60 -0.16 -2.26
CA ARG A 75 -17.72 -1.05 -1.49
C ARG A 75 -16.44 -0.33 -1.07
N ALA A 76 -15.78 0.33 -2.01
CA ALA A 76 -14.58 1.12 -1.73
C ALA A 76 -14.83 2.24 -0.72
N TRP A 77 -15.97 2.95 -0.84
CA TRP A 77 -16.41 3.95 0.12
C TRP A 77 -16.53 3.36 1.53
N ASP A 78 -17.28 2.26 1.68
CA ASP A 78 -17.55 1.66 2.99
C ASP A 78 -16.25 1.14 3.64
N GLN A 79 -15.31 0.60 2.84
CA GLN A 79 -13.99 0.18 3.33
C GLN A 79 -13.15 1.37 3.82
N LEU A 80 -13.10 2.46 3.04
CA LEU A 80 -12.38 3.69 3.40
C LEU A 80 -13.00 4.38 4.61
N ASP A 81 -14.34 4.48 4.67
CA ASP A 81 -15.06 5.07 5.81
C ASP A 81 -14.75 4.31 7.10
N PHE A 82 -14.77 2.97 7.05
CA PHE A 82 -14.34 2.13 8.17
C PHE A 82 -12.88 2.42 8.55
N PHE A 83 -11.97 2.43 7.58
CA PHE A 83 -10.54 2.68 7.83
C PHE A 83 -10.30 4.05 8.46
N TYR A 84 -10.90 5.11 7.95
CA TYR A 84 -10.74 6.46 8.49
C TYR A 84 -11.32 6.60 9.90
N LYS A 85 -12.38 5.87 10.23
CA LYS A 85 -13.00 5.91 11.57
C LYS A 85 -12.34 4.98 12.59
N LYS A 86 -11.70 3.89 12.14
CA LYS A 86 -11.25 2.79 13.03
C LYS A 86 -9.81 2.35 12.82
N GLY A 87 -9.25 2.47 11.62
CA GLY A 87 -7.92 1.92 11.27
C GLY A 87 -6.75 2.90 11.37
N LEU A 88 -6.98 4.20 11.60
CA LEU A 88 -5.90 5.21 11.63
C LEU A 88 -5.17 5.35 12.97
N GLY A 89 -5.53 4.59 14.01
CA GLY A 89 -4.96 4.74 15.35
C GLY A 89 -3.43 4.66 15.38
N TYR A 90 -2.88 3.58 14.80
CA TYR A 90 -1.44 3.35 14.75
C TYR A 90 -0.71 4.45 13.97
N ALA A 91 -1.25 4.85 12.80
CA ALA A 91 -0.68 5.85 11.91
C ALA A 91 -0.68 7.25 12.54
N ASN A 92 -1.71 7.59 13.32
CA ASN A 92 -1.79 8.84 14.05
C ASN A 92 -0.72 8.91 15.15
N GLU A 93 -0.54 7.86 15.94
CA GLU A 93 0.51 7.83 16.98
C GLU A 93 1.91 7.89 16.38
N MET A 94 2.19 7.09 15.34
CA MET A 94 3.47 7.11 14.62
C MET A 94 3.71 8.45 13.90
N GLY A 95 2.64 9.11 13.45
CA GLY A 95 2.68 10.40 12.77
C GLY A 95 2.89 11.60 13.70
N LEU A 96 2.39 11.52 14.95
CA LEU A 96 2.41 12.64 15.90
C LEU A 96 3.45 12.46 17.01
N ARG A 97 3.73 11.24 17.47
CA ARG A 97 4.59 10.99 18.63
C ARG A 97 5.36 9.65 18.49
N PRO A 98 6.04 9.39 17.36
CA PRO A 98 6.70 8.10 17.13
C PRO A 98 7.71 7.73 18.20
N GLN A 99 8.34 8.72 18.85
CA GLN A 99 9.35 8.49 19.86
C GLN A 99 8.80 7.91 21.16
N THR A 100 7.53 8.15 21.47
CA THR A 100 6.87 7.61 22.68
C THR A 100 6.72 6.09 22.61
N LEU A 101 6.76 5.51 21.41
CA LEU A 101 6.63 4.06 21.15
C LEU A 101 7.87 3.24 21.55
N TYR A 102 8.77 3.74 22.41
CA TYR A 102 9.94 3.00 22.90
C TYR A 102 9.57 1.68 23.59
N ALA A 103 8.36 1.54 24.14
CA ALA A 103 7.89 0.28 24.71
C ALA A 103 7.89 -0.87 23.68
N LEU A 104 7.75 -0.58 22.39
CA LEU A 104 7.85 -1.58 21.31
C LEU A 104 9.29 -2.10 21.13
N ALA A 105 10.31 -1.35 21.55
CA ALA A 105 11.70 -1.78 21.56
C ALA A 105 12.09 -2.57 22.82
N ASP A 106 11.27 -2.50 23.88
CA ASP A 106 11.53 -3.13 25.17
C ASP A 106 10.76 -4.45 25.35
N SER A 107 9.57 -4.56 24.74
CA SER A 107 8.70 -5.73 24.86
C SER A 107 8.46 -6.40 23.50
N PRO A 108 8.94 -7.64 23.28
CA PRO A 108 8.69 -8.37 22.04
C PRO A 108 7.20 -8.74 21.89
N VAL A 109 6.48 -8.95 22.99
CA VAL A 109 5.01 -9.15 22.97
C VAL A 109 4.29 -7.85 22.59
N GLY A 110 4.77 -6.70 23.09
CA GLY A 110 4.24 -5.39 22.71
C GLY A 110 4.46 -5.09 21.23
N LEU A 111 5.65 -5.39 20.71
CA LEU A 111 5.94 -5.29 19.28
C LEU A 111 5.05 -6.21 18.44
N ALA A 112 4.93 -7.48 18.83
CA ALA A 112 4.10 -8.45 18.13
C ALA A 112 2.63 -7.99 18.06
N ALA A 113 2.05 -7.57 19.18
CA ALA A 113 0.69 -7.04 19.22
C ALA A 113 0.51 -5.83 18.30
N TRP A 114 1.45 -4.88 18.33
CA TRP A 114 1.42 -3.69 17.48
C TRP A 114 1.52 -4.01 15.97
N MET A 115 2.30 -5.03 15.60
CA MET A 115 2.46 -5.41 14.20
C MET A 115 1.30 -6.27 13.66
N ILE A 116 0.67 -7.07 14.51
CA ILE A 116 -0.47 -7.93 14.13
C ILE A 116 -1.74 -7.08 13.95
N ASP A 117 -1.98 -6.10 14.83
CA ASP A 117 -3.11 -5.16 14.78
C ASP A 117 -2.84 -3.98 13.81
N HIS A 118 -2.33 -4.28 12.61
CA HIS A 118 -2.01 -3.25 11.61
C HIS A 118 -3.27 -2.75 10.87
N ASP A 119 -4.06 -3.68 10.35
CA ASP A 119 -5.36 -3.43 9.73
C ASP A 119 -6.30 -4.61 9.98
N ALA A 120 -7.60 -4.34 10.10
CA ALA A 120 -8.58 -5.31 10.57
C ALA A 120 -8.67 -6.59 9.70
N ARG A 121 -8.51 -6.49 8.38
CA ARG A 121 -8.72 -7.66 7.50
C ARG A 121 -7.49 -8.55 7.46
N SER A 122 -6.30 -7.94 7.44
CA SER A 122 -5.07 -8.69 7.60
C SER A 122 -4.97 -9.29 9.00
N GLU A 123 -5.35 -8.56 10.06
CA GLU A 123 -5.42 -9.09 11.43
C GLU A 123 -6.32 -10.33 11.51
N GLU A 124 -7.54 -10.26 10.97
CA GLU A 124 -8.46 -11.40 10.92
C GLU A 124 -7.84 -12.63 10.22
N LEU A 125 -7.11 -12.42 9.12
CA LEU A 125 -6.36 -13.49 8.43
C LEU A 125 -5.26 -14.07 9.32
N ILE A 126 -4.47 -13.20 9.96
CA ILE A 126 -3.37 -13.60 10.83
C ILE A 126 -3.91 -14.41 12.00
N VAL A 127 -4.98 -13.97 12.66
CA VAL A 127 -5.65 -14.70 13.75
C VAL A 127 -6.04 -16.10 13.30
N ARG A 128 -6.67 -16.24 12.12
CA ARG A 128 -7.03 -17.57 11.58
C ARG A 128 -5.80 -18.44 11.34
N VAL A 129 -4.69 -17.90 10.87
CA VAL A 129 -3.41 -18.62 10.73
C VAL A 129 -2.86 -19.08 12.10
N PHE A 130 -2.95 -18.24 13.12
CA PHE A 130 -2.60 -18.61 14.50
C PHE A 130 -3.54 -19.68 15.09
N ASP A 131 -4.80 -19.72 14.69
CA ASP A 131 -5.76 -20.77 15.06
C ASP A 131 -5.59 -22.08 14.26
N GLY A 132 -4.64 -22.13 13.32
CA GLY A 132 -4.32 -23.31 12.51
C GLY A 132 -4.99 -23.36 11.14
N GLY A 133 -5.61 -22.26 10.71
CA GLY A 133 -6.08 -22.08 9.34
C GLY A 133 -4.92 -21.96 8.33
N SER A 134 -5.24 -22.19 7.05
CA SER A 134 -4.28 -22.12 5.93
C SER A 134 -4.75 -21.09 4.92
N GLU A 135 -4.15 -19.89 4.94
CA GLU A 135 -4.59 -18.76 4.10
C GLU A 135 -3.54 -18.19 3.15
N GLY A 136 -2.38 -18.84 3.04
CA GLY A 136 -1.24 -18.39 2.24
C GLY A 136 -0.06 -17.92 3.09
N LEU A 137 -0.27 -17.79 4.41
CA LEU A 137 0.76 -17.51 5.41
C LEU A 137 0.78 -18.61 6.47
N SER A 138 1.95 -18.83 7.07
CA SER A 138 2.16 -19.63 8.26
C SER A 138 2.40 -18.74 9.49
N ARG A 139 2.39 -19.35 10.68
CA ARG A 139 2.76 -18.64 11.92
C ARG A 139 4.23 -18.21 11.89
N ASP A 140 5.09 -19.05 11.32
CA ASP A 140 6.53 -18.78 11.22
C ASP A 140 6.78 -17.58 10.31
N ASP A 141 6.04 -17.43 9.21
CA ASP A 141 6.12 -16.23 8.37
C ASP A 141 5.89 -14.97 9.21
N ILE A 142 4.79 -14.93 9.98
CA ILE A 142 4.44 -13.78 10.83
C ILE A 142 5.53 -13.51 11.88
N LEU A 143 5.99 -14.56 12.56
CA LEU A 143 7.01 -14.47 13.59
C LEU A 143 8.37 -14.04 13.03
N ASP A 144 8.72 -14.45 11.81
CA ASP A 144 9.95 -14.04 11.14
C ASP A 144 9.93 -12.53 10.84
N ASN A 145 8.81 -12.00 10.36
CA ASN A 145 8.66 -10.56 10.14
C ASN A 145 8.77 -9.76 11.46
N ILE A 146 8.11 -10.22 12.52
CA ILE A 146 8.21 -9.59 13.86
C ILE A 146 9.64 -9.68 14.40
N THR A 147 10.28 -10.84 14.24
CA THR A 147 11.65 -11.09 14.70
C THR A 147 12.65 -10.19 13.97
N LEU A 148 12.45 -9.94 12.68
CA LEU A 148 13.26 -8.99 11.92
C LEU A 148 13.19 -7.58 12.53
N TYR A 149 11.98 -7.09 12.85
CA TYR A 149 11.81 -5.79 13.49
C TYR A 149 12.44 -5.73 14.89
N TRP A 150 12.28 -6.81 15.66
CA TRP A 150 12.83 -6.95 17.00
C TRP A 150 14.36 -6.91 16.99
N LEU A 151 15.00 -7.82 16.25
CA LEU A 151 16.46 -7.99 16.23
C LEU A 151 17.19 -6.78 15.63
N THR A 152 16.53 -6.03 14.76
CA THR A 152 17.09 -4.80 14.18
C THR A 152 16.73 -3.55 14.98
N ASN A 153 15.87 -3.67 16.00
CA ASN A 153 15.35 -2.57 16.79
C ASN A 153 14.77 -1.43 15.93
N THR A 154 13.94 -1.79 14.95
CA THR A 154 13.46 -0.86 13.92
C THR A 154 12.03 -0.38 14.09
N ALA A 155 11.31 -0.81 15.14
CA ALA A 155 9.93 -0.38 15.39
C ALA A 155 9.76 1.15 15.45
N VAL A 156 10.64 1.84 16.19
CA VAL A 156 10.58 3.29 16.33
C VAL A 156 11.15 4.02 15.11
N SER A 157 12.19 3.48 14.47
CA SER A 157 12.79 4.12 13.29
C SER A 157 11.88 4.03 12.07
N SER A 158 11.13 2.92 11.90
CA SER A 158 10.09 2.79 10.88
C SER A 158 8.93 3.77 11.13
N ALA A 159 8.52 3.94 12.39
CA ALA A 159 7.47 4.90 12.78
C ALA A 159 7.77 6.35 12.36
N ARG A 160 9.04 6.75 12.37
CA ARG A 160 9.45 8.10 11.95
C ARG A 160 9.17 8.40 10.48
N LEU A 161 8.89 7.39 9.63
CA LEU A 161 8.40 7.62 8.27
C LEU A 161 7.06 8.35 8.26
N TYR A 162 6.13 7.97 9.15
CA TYR A 162 4.83 8.60 9.30
C TYR A 162 5.00 10.06 9.76
N TRP A 163 5.79 10.28 10.82
CA TRP A 163 6.10 11.62 11.30
C TRP A 163 6.71 12.50 10.22
N THR A 164 7.75 12.02 9.54
CA THR A 164 8.44 12.78 8.48
C THR A 164 7.46 13.17 7.39
N THR A 165 6.57 12.27 6.98
CA THR A 165 5.56 12.54 5.95
C THR A 165 4.57 13.61 6.40
N GLN A 166 4.13 13.60 7.66
CA GLN A 166 3.28 14.66 8.21
C GLN A 166 4.01 16.02 8.24
N GLN A 167 5.29 16.04 8.63
CA GLN A 167 6.08 17.28 8.70
C GLN A 167 6.35 17.91 7.32
N LEU A 168 6.39 17.11 6.25
CA LEU A 168 6.66 17.60 4.91
C LEU A 168 5.48 18.37 4.29
N GLY A 169 4.32 18.45 4.96
CA GLY A 169 3.19 19.28 4.54
C GLY A 169 2.63 18.89 3.17
N GLY A 170 2.69 17.60 2.83
CA GLY A 170 2.17 17.08 1.57
C GLY A 170 0.72 17.48 1.35
N LYS A 171 0.38 17.91 0.13
CA LYS A 171 -1.02 18.17 -0.25
C LYS A 171 -1.69 16.84 -0.57
N GLY A 172 -2.79 16.55 0.11
CA GLY A 172 -3.64 15.38 -0.14
C GLY A 172 -3.42 14.22 0.82
N GLY A 173 -4.41 13.33 0.88
CA GLY A 173 -4.40 12.09 1.64
C GLY A 173 -3.54 10.99 1.01
N PHE A 174 -3.36 9.90 1.75
CA PHE A 174 -2.54 8.76 1.32
C PHE A 174 -3.07 8.11 0.03
N PHE A 175 -4.39 8.13 -0.16
CA PHE A 175 -5.09 7.49 -1.27
C PHE A 175 -5.52 8.44 -2.40
N ASP A 176 -5.21 9.73 -2.26
CA ASP A 176 -5.63 10.75 -3.23
C ASP A 176 -4.87 10.58 -4.55
N ALA A 177 -5.59 10.67 -5.68
CA ALA A 177 -4.98 10.62 -6.99
C ALA A 177 -3.87 11.68 -7.17
N ARG A 178 -2.66 11.24 -7.55
CA ARG A 178 -1.47 12.10 -7.62
C ARG A 178 -1.14 12.65 -9.02
N GLY A 179 -1.86 12.22 -10.04
CA GLY A 179 -1.63 12.66 -11.43
C GLY A 179 -0.38 12.04 -12.08
N VAL A 180 -0.08 10.77 -11.79
CA VAL A 180 1.02 10.02 -12.39
C VAL A 180 0.86 9.94 -13.92
N GLN A 181 1.92 10.31 -14.66
CA GLN A 181 1.94 10.35 -16.12
C GLN A 181 2.68 9.17 -16.79
N LEU A 182 3.34 8.33 -15.98
CA LEU A 182 3.94 7.08 -16.46
C LEU A 182 2.90 5.97 -16.58
N PRO A 183 3.17 4.94 -17.40
CA PRO A 183 2.33 3.76 -17.43
C PRO A 183 2.21 3.06 -16.06
N VAL A 184 1.00 2.59 -15.72
CA VAL A 184 0.69 1.97 -14.42
C VAL A 184 -0.02 0.63 -14.60
N ALA A 185 0.33 -0.37 -13.80
CA ALA A 185 -0.45 -1.62 -13.67
C ALA A 185 -1.00 -1.76 -12.24
N VAL A 186 -2.29 -2.02 -12.10
CA VAL A 186 -3.00 -2.07 -10.79
C VAL A 186 -3.58 -3.45 -10.52
N MET A 187 -3.33 -3.97 -9.31
CA MET A 187 -3.92 -5.17 -8.76
C MET A 187 -4.85 -4.80 -7.60
N ALA A 188 -6.17 -4.96 -7.78
CA ALA A 188 -7.18 -4.59 -6.80
C ALA A 188 -7.61 -5.81 -5.98
N TYR A 189 -6.95 -6.03 -4.85
CA TYR A 189 -7.26 -7.09 -3.89
C TYR A 189 -8.50 -6.73 -3.06
N PRO A 190 -9.38 -7.72 -2.76
CA PRO A 190 -10.66 -7.44 -2.11
C PRO A 190 -10.51 -6.93 -0.68
N ASP A 191 -9.56 -7.47 0.07
CA ASP A 191 -9.42 -7.22 1.51
C ASP A 191 -8.20 -6.35 1.84
N GLU A 192 -7.69 -5.64 0.83
CA GLU A 192 -6.86 -4.44 1.02
C GLU A 192 -7.65 -3.37 1.82
N ILE A 193 -6.97 -2.35 2.36
CA ILE A 193 -7.59 -1.24 3.10
C ILE A 193 -8.79 -0.67 2.33
N TYR A 194 -8.69 -0.59 1.01
CA TYR A 194 -9.84 -0.52 0.13
C TYR A 194 -9.53 -1.21 -1.21
N GLN A 195 -10.52 -1.89 -1.78
CA GLN A 195 -10.40 -2.42 -3.13
C GLN A 195 -10.68 -1.30 -4.13
N ALA A 196 -9.64 -0.79 -4.76
CA ALA A 196 -9.76 0.29 -5.72
C ALA A 196 -10.73 -0.06 -6.87
N PRO A 197 -11.82 0.70 -7.08
CA PRO A 197 -12.71 0.50 -8.21
C PRO A 197 -11.99 0.77 -9.53
N GLN A 198 -12.38 0.05 -10.58
CA GLN A 198 -11.80 0.26 -11.91
C GLN A 198 -12.10 1.68 -12.42
N SER A 199 -13.31 2.20 -12.16
CA SER A 199 -13.72 3.54 -12.55
C SER A 199 -12.76 4.59 -11.99
N TRP A 200 -12.51 4.56 -10.69
CA TRP A 200 -11.57 5.47 -10.02
C TRP A 200 -10.14 5.32 -10.55
N THR A 201 -9.70 4.07 -10.74
CA THR A 201 -8.35 3.75 -11.22
C THR A 201 -8.08 4.29 -12.63
N VAL A 202 -9.04 4.16 -13.55
CA VAL A 202 -8.91 4.67 -14.93
C VAL A 202 -8.80 6.20 -14.95
N HIS A 203 -9.51 6.89 -14.06
CA HIS A 203 -9.42 8.35 -13.95
C HIS A 203 -8.10 8.81 -13.31
N ALA A 204 -7.62 8.07 -12.29
CA ALA A 204 -6.38 8.41 -11.58
C ALA A 204 -5.10 8.19 -12.43
N TYR A 205 -5.12 7.20 -13.34
CA TYR A 205 -3.96 6.82 -14.15
C TYR A 205 -4.26 6.86 -15.66
N PRO A 206 -3.99 8.00 -16.35
CA PRO A 206 -4.28 8.16 -17.78
C PRO A 206 -3.58 7.15 -18.70
N LYS A 207 -2.48 6.52 -18.25
CA LYS A 207 -1.74 5.48 -18.98
C LYS A 207 -1.83 4.12 -18.28
N LEU A 208 -3.03 3.71 -17.90
CA LEU A 208 -3.25 2.41 -17.26
C LEU A 208 -2.95 1.26 -18.25
N LEU A 209 -1.87 0.51 -17.99
CA LEU A 209 -1.48 -0.67 -18.76
C LEU A 209 -2.43 -1.84 -18.51
N ARG A 210 -2.78 -2.05 -17.24
CA ARG A 210 -3.59 -3.17 -16.77
C ARG A 210 -4.26 -2.80 -15.46
N TYR A 211 -5.54 -3.15 -15.35
CA TYR A 211 -6.24 -3.24 -14.08
C TYR A 211 -6.69 -4.69 -13.93
N THR A 212 -6.53 -5.25 -12.74
CA THR A 212 -7.03 -6.59 -12.44
C THR A 212 -7.70 -6.56 -11.08
N ARG A 213 -8.97 -6.98 -11.05
CA ARG A 213 -9.67 -7.27 -9.80
C ARG A 213 -9.37 -8.72 -9.42
N LEU A 214 -8.87 -8.92 -8.21
CA LEU A 214 -8.53 -10.24 -7.71
C LEU A 214 -9.66 -10.78 -6.82
N PRO A 215 -9.86 -12.12 -6.79
CA PRO A 215 -10.93 -12.73 -6.00
C PRO A 215 -10.57 -12.92 -4.52
N LYS A 216 -9.28 -12.88 -4.18
CA LYS A 216 -8.75 -13.10 -2.83
C LYS A 216 -7.48 -12.28 -2.62
N GLY A 217 -7.27 -11.84 -1.38
CA GLY A 217 -6.04 -11.26 -0.87
C GLY A 217 -6.28 -9.99 -0.07
N THR A 218 -5.39 -9.77 0.89
CA THR A 218 -5.38 -8.66 1.85
C THR A 218 -4.36 -7.59 1.45
N HIS A 219 -3.99 -6.73 2.41
CA HIS A 219 -2.93 -5.73 2.29
C HIS A 219 -1.57 -6.35 1.90
N PHE A 220 -1.29 -7.57 2.38
CA PHE A 220 -0.01 -8.26 2.19
C PHE A 220 0.04 -9.08 0.89
N ALA A 221 -0.37 -8.49 -0.23
CA ALA A 221 -0.59 -9.15 -1.53
C ALA A 221 0.51 -10.14 -1.97
N ALA A 222 1.78 -9.70 -1.96
CA ALA A 222 2.91 -10.51 -2.41
C ALA A 222 3.26 -11.64 -1.43
N TRP A 223 2.92 -11.47 -0.17
CA TRP A 223 3.23 -12.41 0.91
C TRP A 223 2.15 -13.50 1.01
N GLU A 224 0.88 -13.08 0.95
CA GLU A 224 -0.27 -13.97 1.09
C GLU A 224 -0.65 -14.69 -0.22
N GLN A 225 -0.51 -14.02 -1.37
CA GLN A 225 -0.94 -14.55 -2.67
C GLN A 225 0.21 -14.51 -3.70
N PRO A 226 1.37 -15.16 -3.43
CA PRO A 226 2.59 -14.99 -4.22
C PRO A 226 2.44 -15.42 -5.68
N GLU A 227 1.74 -16.52 -5.97
CA GLU A 227 1.57 -17.00 -7.35
C GLU A 227 0.73 -16.04 -8.18
N THR A 228 -0.39 -15.59 -7.62
CA THR A 228 -1.27 -14.62 -8.27
C THR A 228 -0.55 -13.28 -8.45
N PHE A 229 0.14 -12.81 -7.41
CA PHE A 229 0.92 -11.58 -7.46
C PHE A 229 1.98 -11.62 -8.58
N VAL A 230 2.78 -12.69 -8.67
CA VAL A 230 3.80 -12.85 -9.71
C VAL A 230 3.17 -12.95 -11.10
N THR A 231 2.05 -13.64 -11.24
CA THR A 231 1.32 -13.78 -12.52
C THR A 231 0.86 -12.42 -13.01
N GLU A 232 0.22 -11.63 -12.16
CA GLU A 232 -0.28 -10.31 -12.50
C GLU A 232 0.83 -9.29 -12.73
N LEU A 233 1.93 -9.36 -11.96
CA LEU A 233 3.10 -8.53 -12.19
C LEU A 233 3.73 -8.78 -13.57
N ARG A 234 3.83 -10.06 -13.97
CA ARG A 234 4.34 -10.43 -15.29
C ARG A 234 3.41 -9.96 -16.41
N ALA A 235 2.10 -10.12 -16.24
CA ALA A 235 1.09 -9.69 -17.20
C ALA A 235 1.06 -8.16 -17.35
N GLY A 236 1.13 -7.42 -16.23
CA GLY A 236 1.08 -5.96 -16.21
C GLY A 236 2.19 -5.27 -17.00
N PHE A 237 3.36 -5.90 -17.09
CA PHE A 237 4.51 -5.36 -17.84
C PHE A 237 4.82 -6.10 -19.15
N GLN A 238 3.95 -7.02 -19.58
CA GLN A 238 4.20 -7.83 -20.78
C GLN A 238 4.41 -6.97 -22.03
N SER A 239 3.62 -5.90 -22.20
CA SER A 239 3.71 -4.98 -23.34
C SER A 239 5.02 -4.18 -23.40
N LEU A 240 5.74 -4.06 -22.28
CA LEU A 240 7.00 -3.31 -22.21
C LEU A 240 8.23 -4.15 -22.59
N ARG A 241 8.08 -5.47 -22.70
CA ARG A 241 9.18 -6.40 -23.04
C ARG A 241 9.59 -6.32 -24.51
N SER A 242 8.65 -5.99 -25.39
CA SER A 242 8.84 -6.02 -26.85
C SER A 242 9.38 -4.72 -27.44
N ALA A 243 9.63 -3.67 -26.64
CA ALA A 243 10.31 -2.46 -27.08
C ALA A 243 11.84 -2.68 -27.15
N GLN A 244 12.24 -3.68 -27.93
CA GLN A 244 13.63 -4.03 -28.25
C GLN A 244 13.92 -3.68 -29.71
#